data_AF-A0A9W6I0I2-F1
#
_entry.id   AF-A0A9W6I0I2-F1
#
_cell.length_a   1.000
_cell.length_b   1.000
_cell.length_c   1.000
_cell.angle_alpha   90.00
_cell.angle_beta   90.00
_cell.angle_gamma   90.00
#
_symmetry.space_group_name_H-M   'P 1'
#
loop_
_entity.id
_entity.type
_entity.pdbx_description
1 polymer ?
#
loop_
_entity_poly.entity_id
_entity_poly.type
_entity_poly.pdbx_seq_one_letter_code
_entity_poly.pdbx_strand_id
1 'polypeptide(L)' 'MAGSHGGSPKSWLAVIVILLGFTVGGVALCIGPNWAMFWAGAGIIAVGGVIALVVDIFSDVIIDAPRVPLDNSN' A
#
# COMPACT_ATOMS: atom_id res chain seq x y z
N MET A 1 -19.42 8.55 -12.87
CA MET A 1 -18.09 7.89 -12.84
C MET A 1 -18.10 6.94 -11.66
N ALA A 2 -18.03 5.62 -11.87
CA ALA A 2 -17.86 4.70 -10.74
C ALA A 2 -16.48 4.99 -10.15
N GLY A 3 -16.44 5.72 -9.02
CA GLY A 3 -15.20 5.93 -8.29
C GLY A 3 -14.70 4.58 -7.82
N SER A 4 -13.62 4.10 -8.42
CA SER A 4 -12.90 2.93 -7.92
C SER A 4 -12.49 3.24 -6.49
N HIS A 5 -13.11 2.58 -5.51
CA HIS A 5 -12.70 2.65 -4.10
C HIS A 5 -11.34 1.96 -3.88
N GLY A 6 -10.91 1.15 -4.86
CA GLY A 6 -9.55 0.66 -4.93
C GLY A 6 -8.67 1.79 -5.43
N GLY A 7 -7.73 2.22 -4.60
CA GLY A 7 -6.68 3.16 -4.97
C GLY A 7 -6.00 2.83 -6.31
N SER A 8 -5.23 3.78 -6.83
CA SER A 8 -4.56 3.71 -8.12
C SER A 8 -3.78 2.41 -8.33
N PRO A 9 -3.69 1.91 -9.57
CA PRO A 9 -2.90 0.70 -9.88
C PRO A 9 -1.44 0.76 -9.41
N LYS A 10 -0.89 1.98 -9.30
CA LYS A 10 0.47 2.24 -8.81
C LYS A 10 0.63 1.91 -7.33
N SER A 11 -0.34 2.33 -6.53
CA SER A 11 -0.42 2.06 -5.08
C SER A 11 -0.56 0.56 -4.80
N TRP A 12 -1.36 -0.14 -5.62
CA TRP A 12 -1.53 -1.59 -5.53
C TRP A 12 -0.24 -2.40 -5.71
N LEU A 13 0.74 -1.90 -6.46
CA LEU A 13 2.06 -2.53 -6.58
C LEU A 13 2.75 -2.63 -5.22
N ALA A 14 2.76 -1.54 -4.45
CA ALA A 14 3.36 -1.53 -3.11
C ALA A 14 2.65 -2.51 -2.18
N VAL A 15 1.31 -2.53 -2.22
CA VAL A 15 0.48 -3.42 -1.41
C VAL A 15 0.80 -4.89 -1.69
N ILE A 16 0.89 -5.30 -2.96
CA ILE A 16 1.20 -6.69 -3.34
C ILE A 16 2.58 -7.10 -2.83
N VAL A 17 3.60 -6.25 -2.99
CA VAL A 17 4.96 -6.55 -2.54
C VAL A 17 5.00 -6.74 -1.01
N ILE A 18 4.35 -5.86 -0.26
CA ILE A 18 4.27 -5.96 1.19
C ILE A 18 3.52 -7.23 1.61
N LEU A 19 2.40 -7.55 0.95
CA LEU A 19 1.63 -8.77 1.20
C LEU A 19 2.48 -10.02 0.98
N LEU A 20 3.23 -10.10 -0.12
CA LEU A 20 4.11 -11.22 -0.42
C LEU A 20 5.20 -11.37 0.65
N GLY A 21 5.84 -10.27 1.06
CA GLY A 21 6.84 -10.29 2.14
C GLY A 21 6.25 -10.76 3.47
N PHE A 22 5.05 -10.30 3.81
CA PHE A 22 4.32 -10.72 5.00
C PHE A 22 3.93 -12.20 4.95
N THR A 23 3.42 -12.69 3.82
CA THR A 23 3.09 -14.10 3.63
C THR A 23 4.33 -14.98 3.79
N VAL A 24 5.46 -14.62 3.16
CA VAL A 24 6.73 -15.35 3.28
C VAL A 24 7.22 -15.36 4.74
N GLY A 25 7.20 -14.20 5.41
CA GLY A 25 7.61 -14.09 6.82
C GLY A 25 6.71 -14.87 7.78
N GLY A 26 5.39 -14.80 7.58
CA GLY A 26 4.41 -15.55 8.38
C GLY A 26 4.57 -17.07 8.22
N VAL A 27 4.70 -17.55 6.98
CA VAL A 27 4.97 -18.97 6.70
C VAL A 27 6.27 -19.43 7.36
N ALA A 28 7.33 -18.60 7.31
CA ALA A 28 8.62 -18.91 7.93
C ALA A 28 8.57 -19.07 9.46
N LEU A 29 7.58 -18.45 10.14
CA LEU A 29 7.36 -18.65 11.57
C LEU A 29 6.50 -19.89 11.85
N CYS A 30 5.58 -20.25 10.95
CA CYS A 30 4.66 -21.38 11.15
C CYS A 30 5.29 -22.77 10.91
N ILE A 31 6.26 -22.90 10.01
CA ILE A 31 6.89 -24.20 9.67
C ILE A 31 8.05 -24.60 10.62
N GLY A 32 8.16 -23.92 11.77
CA GLY A 32 9.34 -23.90 12.64
C GLY A 32 10.16 -22.65 12.37
N PRO A 33 10.78 -22.02 13.39
CA PRO A 33 11.38 -20.69 13.25
C PRO A 33 12.58 -20.71 12.30
N ASN A 34 12.32 -20.43 11.02
CA ASN A 34 13.32 -20.23 9.99
C ASN A 34 13.68 -18.74 9.95
N TRP A 35 14.64 -18.36 10.78
CA TRP A 35 15.05 -16.96 10.93
C TRP A 35 15.58 -16.33 9.64
N ALA A 36 16.27 -17.11 8.78
CA ALA A 36 16.76 -16.60 7.50
C ALA A 36 15.61 -16.22 6.56
N MET A 37 14.61 -17.08 6.43
CA MET A 37 13.43 -16.84 5.58
C MET A 37 12.53 -15.74 6.14
N PHE A 38 12.44 -15.63 7.48
CA PHE A 38 11.76 -14.51 8.13
C PHE A 38 12.41 -13.17 7.77
N TRP A 39 13.74 -13.05 7.88
CA TRP A 39 14.44 -11.81 7.52
C TRP A 39 14.39 -11.51 6.03
N ALA A 40 14.34 -12.54 5.16
CA ALA A 40 14.06 -12.33 3.74
C ALA A 40 12.67 -11.71 3.51
N GLY A 41 11.64 -12.23 4.19
CA GLY A 41 10.29 -11.65 4.19
C GLY A 41 10.27 -10.20 4.69
N ALA A 42 10.96 -9.92 5.80
CA ALA A 42 11.12 -8.57 6.34
C ALA A 42 11.82 -7.62 5.34
N GLY A 43 12.83 -8.10 4.63
CA GLY A 43 13.50 -7.35 3.55
C GLY A 43 12.55 -7.02 2.40
N ILE A 44 11.69 -7.96 2.00
CA ILE A 44 10.66 -7.72 0.95
C ILE A 44 9.67 -6.66 1.42
N ILE A 45 9.23 -6.70 2.69
CA ILE A 45 8.36 -5.66 3.26
C ILE A 45 9.06 -4.29 3.23
N ALA A 46 10.34 -4.23 3.60
CA ALA A 46 11.11 -2.97 3.55
C ALA A 46 11.19 -2.40 2.13
N VAL A 47 11.43 -3.24 1.11
CA VAL A 47 11.38 -2.84 -0.30
C VAL A 47 9.99 -2.34 -0.69
N GLY A 48 8.93 -3.04 -0.26
CA GLY A 48 7.55 -2.60 -0.46
C GLY A 48 7.25 -1.24 0.19
N GLY A 49 7.83 -0.97 1.36
CA GLY A 49 7.77 0.34 2.02
C GLY A 49 8.46 1.44 1.22
N VAL A 50 9.63 1.16 0.64
CA VAL A 50 10.29 2.12 -0.27
C VAL A 50 9.43 2.40 -1.50
N ILE A 51 8.83 1.36 -2.10
CA ILE A 51 7.90 1.54 -3.23
C ILE A 51 6.70 2.40 -2.81
N ALA A 52 6.13 2.13 -1.63
CA ALA A 52 5.01 2.90 -1.08
C ALA A 52 5.34 4.40 -0.94
N LEU A 53 6.55 4.72 -0.49
CA LEU A 53 7.04 6.10 -0.42
C LEU A 53 7.19 6.72 -1.83
N VAL A 54 7.76 5.98 -2.78
CA VAL A 54 8.00 6.47 -4.15
C VAL A 54 6.70 6.73 -4.91
N VAL A 55 5.69 5.87 -4.72
CA VAL A 55 4.38 6.02 -5.39
C VAL A 55 3.43 6.95 -4.64
N ASP A 56 3.88 7.52 -3.51
CA ASP A 56 3.10 8.37 -2.63
C ASP A 56 1.72 7.78 -2.32
N ILE A 57 1.75 6.57 -1.74
CA ILE A 57 0.55 5.75 -1.55
C ILE A 57 -0.56 6.46 -0.75
N PHE A 58 -0.22 7.41 0.11
CA PHE A 58 -1.20 8.14 0.92
C PHE A 58 -1.94 9.22 0.13
N SER A 59 -1.35 9.78 -0.92
CA SER A 59 -2.06 10.71 -1.81
C SER A 59 -3.19 10.03 -2.57
N ASP A 60 -3.12 8.71 -2.70
CA ASP A 60 -4.13 7.88 -3.35
C ASP A 60 -5.48 7.82 -2.59
N VAL A 61 -5.48 8.13 -1.29
CA VAL A 61 -6.70 8.18 -0.47
C VAL A 61 -7.24 9.60 -0.27
N ILE A 62 -6.51 10.61 -0.74
CA ILE A 62 -6.95 12.00 -0.67
C ILE A 62 -7.98 12.22 -1.77
N ILE A 63 -9.22 12.52 -1.39
CA ILE A 63 -10.27 12.95 -2.30
C ILE A 63 -10.17 14.47 -2.44
N ASP A 64 -10.00 14.98 -3.67
CA ASP A 64 -10.00 16.42 -3.94
C ASP A 64 -11.24 17.10 -3.35
N ALA A 65 -11.04 18.27 -2.72
CA ALA A 65 -12.11 19.02 -2.09
C ALA A 65 -13.26 19.32 -3.06
N PRO A 66 -14.54 19.35 -2.59
CA PRO A 66 -15.66 19.74 -3.43
C PRO A 66 -15.40 21.11 -4.04
N ARG A 67 -15.40 21.20 -5.38
CA ARG A 67 -15.46 22.49 -6.07
C ARG A 67 -16.87 23.05 -5.89
N VAL A 68 -17.18 23.57 -4.71
CA VAL A 68 -18.36 24.43 -4.55
C VAL A 68 -17.96 25.81 -5.04
N PRO A 69 -18.59 26.37 -6.08
CA PRO A 69 -18.66 27.81 -6.21
C PRO A 69 -19.38 28.31 -4.95
N LEU A 70 -18.82 29.29 -4.26
CA LEU A 70 -19.62 30.09 -3.35
C LEU A 70 -20.40 31.06 -4.23
N ASP A 71 -21.51 30.62 -4.85
CA ASP A 71 -22.45 31.54 -5.47
C ASP A 71 -23.39 32.08 -4.39
N ASN A 72 -22.92 33.15 -3.75
CA ASN A 72 -23.75 34.00 -2.93
C ASN A 72 -24.72 34.77 -3.86
N SER A 73 -25.77 34.11 -4.37
CA SER A 73 -26.88 34.80 -5.04
C SER A 73 -27.89 35.25 -3.98
N ASN A 74 -27.90 36.55 -3.73
CA ASN A 74 -28.91 37.27 -2.95
C ASN A 74 -30.27 37.24 -3.66
#